data_AF-A0A6I5CT97-F1
#
_entry.id   AF-A0A6I5CT97-F1
#
_cell.length_a   1.000
_cell.length_b   1.000
_cell.length_c   1.000
_cell.angle_alpha   90.00
_cell.angle_beta   90.00
_cell.angle_gamma   90.00
#
_symmetry.space_group_name_H-M   'P 1'
#
loop_
_entity.id
_entity.type
_entity.pdbx_description
1 polymer ?
#
loop_
_entity_poly.entity_id
_entity_poly.type
_entity_poly.pdbx_seq_one_letter_code
_entity_poly.pdbx_strand_id
1 'polypeptide(L)'
;VTWSMKNDRLVLRLKCSGIVTDCDARHRIEVPRGIAVKVRDGNGSVRAQGFKDPLTVRTSNGPVHITDSTGPLDLRTSNGSVRAEVTARQVRATTSNGSVHLELGAVPDLVDTHSSNGPVTVALPGGRYRVTTETSHGSTHVSVPRDDSSPHVVSARTSNGSITVRTAN
;
A
#
# COMPACT_ATOMS: atom_id res chain seq x y z
N VAL A 1 -6.19 -19.33 -19.43
CA VAL A 1 -6.85 -18.48 -18.41
C VAL A 1 -8.27 -18.96 -18.22
N THR A 2 -8.74 -19.09 -16.98
CA THR A 2 -10.16 -19.35 -16.66
C THR A 2 -10.67 -18.26 -15.74
N TRP A 3 -11.92 -17.84 -15.93
CA TRP A 3 -12.57 -16.87 -15.05
C TRP A 3 -13.94 -17.38 -14.61
N SER A 4 -14.40 -16.94 -13.45
CA SER A 4 -15.77 -17.11 -13.00
C SER A 4 -16.24 -15.88 -12.20
N MET A 5 -17.52 -15.56 -12.32
CA MET A 5 -18.18 -14.52 -11.53
C MET A 5 -19.33 -15.19 -10.78
N LYS A 6 -19.36 -15.04 -9.45
CA LYS A 6 -20.49 -15.47 -8.63
C LYS A 6 -20.78 -14.38 -7.60
N ASN A 7 -22.02 -13.90 -7.59
CA ASN A 7 -22.45 -12.77 -6.77
C ASN A 7 -21.55 -11.55 -7.07
N ASP A 8 -20.84 -11.06 -6.06
CA ASP A 8 -19.92 -9.93 -6.06
C ASP A 8 -18.45 -10.34 -6.27
N ARG A 9 -18.16 -11.64 -6.48
CA ARG A 9 -16.80 -12.16 -6.55
C ARG A 9 -16.40 -12.59 -7.95
N LEU A 10 -15.46 -11.85 -8.53
CA LEU A 10 -14.68 -12.25 -9.70
C LEU A 10 -13.48 -13.11 -9.29
N VAL A 11 -13.32 -14.27 -9.91
CA VAL A 11 -12.15 -15.14 -9.73
C VAL A 11 -11.47 -15.33 -11.08
N LEU A 12 -10.22 -14.90 -11.16
CA LEU A 12 -9.35 -15.12 -12.32
C LEU A 12 -8.30 -16.17 -11.95
N ARG A 13 -8.07 -17.14 -12.83
CA ARG A 13 -7.04 -18.18 -12.64
C ARG A 13 -6.26 -18.36 -13.94
N LEU A 14 -4.94 -18.28 -13.82
CA LEU A 14 -4.03 -18.74 -14.85
C LEU A 14 -3.70 -20.21 -14.58
N LYS A 15 -3.89 -21.07 -15.58
CA LYS A 15 -3.42 -22.45 -15.57
C LYS A 15 -2.35 -22.57 -16.63
N CYS A 16 -1.15 -22.95 -16.21
CA CYS A 16 -0.03 -23.28 -17.08
C CYS A 16 0.09 -24.81 -17.09
N SER A 17 0.13 -25.43 -18.26
CA SER A 17 0.27 -26.90 -18.38
C SER A 17 1.32 -27.23 -19.43
N GLY A 18 2.17 -28.23 -19.15
CA GLY A 18 3.32 -28.60 -19.99
C GLY A 18 4.61 -27.89 -19.58
N ILE A 19 5.68 -28.05 -20.38
CA ILE A 19 6.92 -27.28 -20.25
C ILE A 19 6.69 -25.94 -20.97
N VAL A 20 6.19 -24.95 -20.25
CA VAL A 20 5.93 -23.59 -20.78
C VAL A 20 6.98 -22.66 -20.18
N THR A 21 7.76 -21.98 -21.03
CA THR A 21 8.83 -21.07 -20.60
C THR A 21 8.31 -19.74 -20.08
N ASP A 22 7.17 -19.29 -20.60
CA ASP A 22 6.53 -18.03 -20.22
C ASP A 22 5.06 -18.28 -19.89
N CYS A 23 4.69 -18.08 -18.63
CA CYS A 23 3.31 -18.13 -18.19
C CYS A 23 2.96 -16.87 -17.41
N ASP A 24 2.62 -15.83 -18.15
CA ASP A 24 2.10 -14.59 -17.61
C ASP A 24 0.69 -14.31 -18.15
N ALA A 25 -0.07 -13.52 -17.40
CA ALA A 25 -1.30 -12.95 -17.88
C ALA A 25 -1.45 -11.55 -17.28
N ARG A 26 -1.86 -10.61 -18.13
CA ARG A 26 -2.26 -9.26 -17.69
C ARG A 26 -3.77 -9.17 -17.66
N HIS A 27 -4.32 -8.84 -16.50
CA HIS A 27 -5.75 -8.60 -16.34
C HIS A 27 -6.01 -7.12 -16.10
N ARG A 28 -6.93 -6.54 -16.87
CA ARG A 28 -7.51 -5.22 -16.62
C ARG A 28 -8.96 -5.43 -16.21
N ILE A 29 -9.30 -4.97 -15.01
CA ILE A 29 -10.64 -5.11 -14.44
C ILE A 29 -11.16 -3.70 -14.21
N GLU A 30 -12.28 -3.37 -14.84
CA GLU A 30 -12.96 -2.10 -14.62
C GLU A 30 -14.10 -2.33 -13.64
N VAL A 31 -14.13 -1.52 -12.59
CA VAL A 31 -15.11 -1.62 -11.50
C VAL A 31 -16.03 -0.40 -11.54
N PRO A 32 -17.31 -0.55 -11.20
CA PRO A 32 -18.20 0.59 -11.00
C PRO A 32 -17.62 1.60 -10.00
N ARG A 33 -17.98 2.87 -10.15
CA ARG A 33 -17.68 3.89 -9.13
C ARG A 33 -18.61 3.69 -7.93
N GLY A 34 -18.20 4.14 -6.75
CA GLY A 34 -19.07 4.12 -5.57
C GLY A 34 -19.09 2.78 -4.83
N ILE A 35 -18.09 1.91 -5.03
CA ILE A 35 -18.06 0.58 -4.40
C ILE A 35 -16.73 0.31 -3.71
N ALA A 36 -16.81 -0.35 -2.55
CA ALA A 36 -15.64 -0.90 -1.89
C ALA A 36 -15.08 -2.10 -2.68
N VAL A 37 -13.76 -2.17 -2.84
CA VAL A 37 -13.10 -3.23 -3.61
C VAL A 37 -12.09 -3.98 -2.76
N LYS A 38 -12.09 -5.31 -2.91
CA LYS A 38 -11.15 -6.21 -2.25
C LYS A 38 -10.42 -7.05 -3.29
N VAL A 39 -9.13 -6.81 -3.42
CA VAL A 39 -8.23 -7.57 -4.28
C VAL A 39 -7.48 -8.60 -3.46
N ARG A 40 -7.47 -9.85 -3.95
CA ARG A 40 -6.62 -10.93 -3.43
C ARG A 40 -5.82 -11.50 -4.57
N ASP A 41 -4.51 -11.40 -4.47
CA ASP A 41 -3.58 -11.95 -5.45
C ASP A 41 -2.58 -12.89 -4.79
N GLY A 42 -2.20 -13.95 -5.50
CA GLY A 42 -1.20 -14.90 -5.03
C GLY A 42 0.20 -14.49 -5.48
N ASN A 43 0.35 -14.34 -6.80
CA ASN A 43 1.62 -14.08 -7.46
C ASN A 43 1.39 -13.11 -8.62
N GLY A 44 1.91 -11.89 -8.48
CA GLY A 44 1.78 -10.87 -9.51
C GLY A 44 1.82 -9.46 -8.95
N SER A 45 1.99 -8.48 -9.84
CA SER A 45 1.88 -7.08 -9.46
C SER A 45 0.43 -6.63 -9.47
N VAL A 46 -0.02 -5.95 -8.40
CA VAL A 46 -1.33 -5.31 -8.36
C VAL A 46 -1.17 -3.82 -8.60
N ARG A 47 -1.92 -3.29 -9.57
CA ARG A 47 -2.06 -1.85 -9.80
C ARG A 47 -3.52 -1.45 -9.65
N ALA A 48 -3.78 -0.40 -8.87
CA ALA A 48 -5.13 0.12 -8.66
C ALA A 48 -5.11 1.65 -8.71
N GLN A 49 -6.13 2.25 -9.32
CA GLN A 49 -6.21 3.69 -9.57
C GLN A 49 -7.65 4.17 -9.38
N GLY A 50 -7.83 5.38 -8.84
CA GLY A 50 -9.12 6.08 -8.88
C GLY A 50 -10.13 5.66 -7.82
N PHE A 51 -9.71 5.05 -6.71
CA PHE A 51 -10.62 4.53 -5.69
C PHE A 51 -11.04 5.60 -4.69
N LYS A 52 -12.33 5.94 -4.68
CA LYS A 52 -12.93 6.90 -3.74
C LYS A 52 -13.51 6.23 -2.49
N ASP A 53 -13.90 4.97 -2.62
CA ASP A 53 -14.40 4.11 -1.56
C ASP A 53 -13.28 3.20 -1.02
N PRO A 54 -13.51 2.44 0.07
CA PRO A 54 -12.48 1.60 0.66
C PRO A 54 -11.86 0.60 -0.32
N LEU A 55 -10.53 0.60 -0.38
CA LEU A 55 -9.76 -0.37 -1.16
C LEU A 55 -8.91 -1.24 -0.24
N THR A 56 -9.14 -2.54 -0.29
CA THR A 56 -8.30 -3.54 0.38
C THR A 56 -7.53 -4.35 -0.66
N VAL A 57 -6.20 -4.37 -0.57
CA VAL A 57 -5.34 -5.21 -1.41
C VAL A 57 -4.56 -6.16 -0.52
N ARG A 58 -4.64 -7.46 -0.82
CA ARG A 58 -3.82 -8.49 -0.18
C ARG A 58 -3.11 -9.30 -1.24
N THR A 59 -1.79 -9.32 -1.20
CA THR A 59 -0.96 -10.13 -2.10
C THR A 59 -0.02 -11.03 -1.30
N SER A 60 0.39 -12.17 -1.86
CA SER A 60 1.48 -12.95 -1.27
C SER A 60 2.82 -12.54 -1.88
N ASN A 61 2.90 -12.47 -3.20
CA ASN A 61 4.12 -12.10 -3.91
C ASN A 61 3.84 -11.06 -4.98
N GLY A 62 4.71 -10.05 -5.05
CA GLY A 62 4.71 -9.00 -6.06
C GLY A 62 4.33 -7.62 -5.51
N PRO A 63 4.71 -6.56 -6.25
CA PRO A 63 4.53 -5.19 -5.80
C PRO A 63 3.06 -4.75 -5.88
N VAL A 64 2.67 -3.88 -4.95
CA VAL A 64 1.38 -3.20 -4.95
C VAL A 64 1.61 -1.72 -5.26
N HIS A 65 0.94 -1.20 -6.28
CA HIS A 65 1.02 0.21 -6.65
C HIS A 65 -0.37 0.83 -6.73
N ILE A 66 -0.64 1.83 -5.89
CA ILE A 66 -1.91 2.55 -5.82
C ILE A 66 -1.72 4.01 -6.20
N THR A 67 -2.56 4.53 -7.10
CA THR A 67 -2.56 5.96 -7.47
C THR A 67 -3.97 6.56 -7.42
N ASP A 68 -4.07 7.89 -7.41
CA ASP A 68 -5.32 8.65 -7.56
C ASP A 68 -6.47 8.19 -6.68
N SER A 69 -6.18 7.74 -5.45
CA SER A 69 -7.19 7.20 -4.53
C SER A 69 -7.41 8.15 -3.37
N THR A 70 -8.67 8.39 -3.02
CA THR A 70 -9.08 9.26 -1.91
C THR A 70 -9.73 8.48 -0.77
N GLY A 71 -10.21 7.26 -1.05
CA GLY A 71 -10.85 6.39 -0.06
C GLY A 71 -9.85 5.74 0.90
N PRO A 72 -10.32 5.16 2.02
CA PRO A 72 -9.46 4.43 2.96
C PRO A 72 -8.73 3.25 2.29
N LEU A 73 -7.44 3.11 2.58
CA LEU A 73 -6.58 2.06 2.00
C LEU A 73 -6.08 1.07 3.05
N ASP A 74 -6.20 -0.23 2.75
CA ASP A 74 -5.59 -1.34 3.51
C ASP A 74 -4.79 -2.22 2.55
N LEU A 75 -3.47 -2.01 2.53
CA LEU A 75 -2.52 -2.63 1.61
C LEU A 75 -1.63 -3.62 2.36
N ARG A 76 -1.70 -4.90 2.01
CA ARG A 76 -0.87 -5.95 2.62
C ARG A 76 -0.21 -6.82 1.56
N THR A 77 1.09 -7.03 1.70
CA THR A 77 1.86 -8.00 0.91
C THR A 77 2.79 -8.81 1.82
N SER A 78 3.18 -10.02 1.43
CA SER A 78 4.23 -10.75 2.14
C SER A 78 5.59 -10.48 1.52
N ASN A 79 5.71 -10.60 0.19
CA ASN A 79 6.96 -10.40 -0.53
C ASN A 79 6.75 -9.41 -1.68
N GLY A 80 6.95 -8.13 -1.41
CA GLY A 80 6.74 -7.08 -2.39
C GLY A 80 6.83 -5.70 -1.77
N SER A 81 7.19 -4.72 -2.59
CA SER A 81 7.10 -3.32 -2.20
C SER A 81 5.65 -2.83 -2.28
N VAL A 82 5.31 -1.92 -1.39
CA VAL A 82 4.03 -1.20 -1.42
C VAL A 82 4.34 0.24 -1.77
N ARG A 83 3.81 0.73 -2.89
CA ARG A 83 3.88 2.13 -3.32
C ARG A 83 2.47 2.71 -3.38
N ALA A 84 2.24 3.87 -2.79
CA ALA A 84 0.99 4.58 -2.92
C ALA A 84 1.23 6.09 -3.08
N GLU A 85 0.67 6.66 -4.14
CA GLU A 85 0.68 8.10 -4.44
C GLU A 85 -0.77 8.58 -4.45
N VAL A 86 -1.26 9.06 -3.30
CA VAL A 86 -2.69 9.13 -3.01
C VAL A 86 -3.06 10.36 -2.18
N THR A 87 -4.34 10.73 -2.20
CA THR A 87 -4.91 11.79 -1.34
C THR A 87 -5.84 11.19 -0.27
N ALA A 88 -5.67 9.91 0.04
CA ALA A 88 -6.42 9.20 1.06
C ALA A 88 -6.10 9.73 2.45
N ARG A 89 -7.12 9.92 3.30
CA ARG A 89 -6.93 10.36 4.69
C ARG A 89 -6.59 9.23 5.66
N GLN A 90 -6.75 7.98 5.23
CA GLN A 90 -6.44 6.79 6.02
C GLN A 90 -5.70 5.77 5.16
N VAL A 91 -4.46 5.45 5.55
CA VAL A 91 -3.62 4.49 4.84
C VAL A 91 -2.99 3.52 5.83
N ARG A 92 -3.27 2.24 5.66
CA ARG A 92 -2.54 1.13 6.28
C ARG A 92 -1.74 0.40 5.23
N ALA A 93 -0.43 0.28 5.43
CA ALA A 93 0.45 -0.46 4.52
C ALA A 93 1.36 -1.41 5.30
N THR A 94 1.31 -2.69 4.97
CA THR A 94 2.11 -3.73 5.62
C THR A 94 2.81 -4.60 4.58
N THR A 95 4.10 -4.83 4.78
CA THR A 95 4.87 -5.83 4.04
C THR A 95 5.74 -6.64 5.00
N SER A 96 6.07 -7.89 4.66
CA SER A 96 7.08 -8.64 5.41
C SER A 96 8.46 -8.44 4.79
N ASN A 97 8.58 -8.61 3.48
CA ASN A 97 9.83 -8.45 2.73
C ASN A 97 9.60 -7.46 1.58
N GLY A 98 9.97 -6.20 1.82
CA GLY A 98 9.82 -5.13 0.85
C GLY A 98 9.83 -3.75 1.48
N SER A 99 10.00 -2.75 0.64
CA SER A 99 9.89 -1.35 1.05
C SER A 99 8.44 -0.88 1.06
N VAL A 100 8.14 0.07 1.94
CA VAL A 100 6.88 0.82 1.93
C VAL A 100 7.20 2.25 1.53
N HIS A 101 6.55 2.75 0.47
CA HIS A 101 6.69 4.11 0.00
C HIS A 101 5.32 4.74 -0.15
N LEU A 102 4.98 5.67 0.74
CA LEU A 102 3.73 6.42 0.69
C LEU A 102 4.02 7.88 0.38
N GLU A 103 3.30 8.43 -0.59
CA GLU A 103 3.27 9.85 -0.92
C GLU A 103 1.83 10.33 -0.82
N LEU A 104 1.59 11.22 0.15
CA LEU A 104 0.25 11.70 0.48
C LEU A 104 0.12 13.13 -0.06
N GLY A 105 -0.89 13.38 -0.90
CA GLY A 105 -1.21 14.70 -1.43
C GLY A 105 -2.18 15.51 -0.56
N ALA A 106 -2.76 14.89 0.49
CA ALA A 106 -3.65 15.54 1.45
C ALA A 106 -3.25 15.15 2.88
N VAL A 107 -3.47 16.04 3.85
CA VAL A 107 -3.12 15.81 5.26
C VAL A 107 -3.89 14.58 5.77
N PRO A 108 -3.21 13.47 6.13
CA PRO A 108 -3.91 12.26 6.57
C PRO A 108 -4.39 12.37 8.02
N ASP A 109 -5.47 11.67 8.34
CA ASP A 109 -5.89 11.42 9.72
C ASP A 109 -5.08 10.27 10.33
N LEU A 110 -4.79 9.25 9.51
CA LEU A 110 -4.03 8.08 9.94
C LEU A 110 -3.14 7.53 8.82
N VAL A 111 -1.86 7.42 9.13
CA VAL A 111 -0.90 6.60 8.39
C VAL A 111 -0.34 5.56 9.35
N ASP A 112 -0.45 4.29 9.01
CA ASP A 112 0.09 3.18 9.79
C ASP A 112 0.84 2.23 8.86
N THR A 113 2.16 2.22 9.00
CA THR A 113 3.08 1.50 8.11
C THR A 113 3.95 0.53 8.88
N HIS A 114 4.13 -0.66 8.31
CA HIS A 114 4.96 -1.70 8.90
C HIS A 114 5.69 -2.50 7.82
N SER A 115 7.01 -2.65 7.97
CA SER A 115 7.81 -3.62 7.22
C SER A 115 8.57 -4.53 8.18
N SER A 116 8.76 -5.82 7.90
CA SER A 116 9.74 -6.59 8.67
C SER A 116 11.14 -6.38 8.11
N ASN A 117 11.29 -6.45 6.79
CA ASN A 117 12.56 -6.30 6.09
C ASN A 117 12.40 -5.32 4.93
N GLY A 118 12.81 -4.07 5.15
CA GLY A 118 12.84 -3.04 4.13
C GLY A 118 12.66 -1.64 4.71
N PRO A 119 13.08 -0.61 3.96
CA PRO A 119 12.90 0.77 4.37
C PRO A 119 11.43 1.18 4.29
N VAL A 120 11.06 2.13 5.15
CA VAL A 120 9.74 2.78 5.15
C VAL A 120 9.94 4.25 4.85
N THR A 121 9.28 4.76 3.82
CA THR A 121 9.29 6.17 3.44
C THR A 121 7.87 6.68 3.40
N VAL A 122 7.62 7.77 4.11
CA VAL A 122 6.33 8.48 4.12
C VAL A 122 6.59 9.94 3.79
N ALA A 123 6.04 10.42 2.67
CA ALA A 123 6.02 11.81 2.28
C ALA A 123 4.63 12.40 2.57
N LEU A 124 4.58 13.48 3.33
CA LEU A 124 3.36 14.10 3.85
C LEU A 124 3.25 15.56 3.40
N PRO A 125 2.05 16.12 3.20
CA PRO A 125 1.90 17.55 2.95
C PRO A 125 2.37 18.38 4.16
N GLY A 126 2.55 19.69 3.94
CA GLY A 126 2.81 20.62 5.02
C GLY A 126 1.75 20.53 6.13
N GLY A 127 2.20 20.35 7.37
CA GLY A 127 1.32 20.14 8.52
C GLY A 127 2.11 19.78 9.78
N ARG A 128 1.40 19.60 10.90
CA ARG A 128 1.93 19.10 12.17
C ARG A 128 1.35 17.72 12.47
N TYR A 129 2.19 16.77 12.81
CA TYR A 129 1.80 15.37 12.94
C TYR A 129 2.22 14.78 14.28
N ARG A 130 1.39 13.88 14.82
CA ARG A 130 1.82 12.97 15.88
C ARG A 130 2.56 11.80 15.22
N VAL A 131 3.89 11.82 15.30
CA VAL A 131 4.75 10.86 14.60
C VAL A 131 5.35 9.86 15.58
N THR A 132 5.13 8.57 15.33
CA THR A 132 5.77 7.46 16.05
C THR A 132 6.58 6.64 15.04
N THR A 133 7.89 6.54 15.27
CA THR A 133 8.80 5.75 14.44
C THR A 133 9.52 4.70 15.27
N GLU A 134 9.61 3.47 14.77
CA GLU A 134 10.30 2.38 15.47
C GLU A 134 11.10 1.53 14.49
N THR A 135 12.41 1.40 14.73
CA THR A 135 13.26 0.44 13.99
C THR A 135 14.18 -0.32 14.91
N SER A 136 14.34 -1.63 14.67
CA SER A 136 15.30 -2.45 15.44
C SER A 136 16.71 -2.35 14.85
N HIS A 137 16.83 -2.41 13.52
CA HIS A 137 18.10 -2.29 12.80
C HIS A 137 17.98 -1.30 11.65
N GLY A 138 18.38 -0.06 11.92
CA GLY A 138 18.40 1.02 10.94
C GLY A 138 18.40 2.38 11.63
N SER A 139 18.18 3.43 10.85
CA SER A 139 18.05 4.80 11.37
C SER A 139 16.67 5.36 11.09
N THR A 140 16.27 6.35 11.89
CA THR A 140 15.04 7.12 11.67
C THR A 140 15.40 8.54 11.30
N HIS A 141 14.79 9.05 10.24
CA HIS A 141 14.91 10.44 9.81
C HIS A 141 13.52 11.03 9.66
N VAL A 142 13.21 12.06 10.45
CA VAL A 142 11.91 12.72 10.42
C VAL A 142 12.12 14.20 10.32
N SER A 143 11.63 14.80 9.24
CA SER A 143 11.79 16.23 8.96
C SER A 143 10.47 17.02 9.01
N VAL A 144 9.33 16.34 9.13
CA VAL A 144 8.04 17.01 9.29
C VAL A 144 7.89 17.64 10.68
N PRO A 145 7.18 18.78 10.82
CA PRO A 145 6.83 19.32 12.13
C PRO A 145 6.04 18.32 12.98
N ARG A 146 6.48 18.12 14.23
CA ARG A 146 5.83 17.20 15.18
C ARG A 146 4.97 17.94 16.20
N ASP A 147 3.87 17.32 16.57
CA ASP A 147 2.97 17.77 17.64
C ASP A 147 2.20 16.56 18.19
N ASP A 148 2.45 16.21 19.45
CA ASP A 148 1.83 15.05 20.10
C ASP A 148 0.32 15.22 20.30
N SER A 149 -0.17 16.47 20.33
CA SER A 149 -1.60 16.78 20.40
C SER A 149 -2.30 16.75 19.03
N SER A 150 -1.55 16.62 17.94
CA SER A 150 -2.11 16.62 16.59
C SER A 150 -3.10 15.47 16.38
N PRO A 151 -4.27 15.72 15.78
CA PRO A 151 -5.20 14.65 15.39
C PRO A 151 -4.65 13.80 14.22
N HIS A 152 -3.60 14.26 13.54
CA HIS A 152 -3.02 13.60 12.37
C HIS A 152 -1.91 12.64 12.78
N VAL A 153 -2.19 11.34 12.71
CA VAL A 153 -1.32 10.29 13.25
C VAL A 153 -0.49 9.64 12.17
N VAL A 154 0.81 9.51 12.42
CA VAL A 154 1.74 8.83 11.52
C VAL A 154 2.56 7.83 12.32
N SER A 155 2.28 6.54 12.13
CA SER A 155 3.06 5.44 12.68
C SER A 155 3.84 4.75 11.56
N ALA A 156 5.15 4.67 11.73
CA ALA A 156 6.03 3.97 10.82
C ALA A 156 6.95 3.02 11.58
N ARG A 157 6.92 1.73 11.21
CA ARG A 157 7.68 0.69 11.88
C ARG A 157 8.43 -0.16 10.88
N THR A 158 9.66 -0.54 11.21
CA THR A 158 10.39 -1.58 10.46
C THR A 158 11.29 -2.38 11.38
N SER A 159 11.46 -3.69 11.17
CA SER A 159 12.46 -4.43 11.98
C SER A 159 13.86 -4.22 11.43
N ASN A 160 14.03 -4.34 10.11
CA ASN A 160 15.30 -4.20 9.42
C ASN A 160 15.18 -3.21 8.26
N GLY A 161 15.56 -1.97 8.50
CA GLY A 161 15.45 -0.90 7.51
C GLY A 161 15.46 0.49 8.14
N SER A 162 15.70 1.49 7.29
CA SER A 162 15.61 2.89 7.71
C SER A 162 14.19 3.42 7.51
N ILE A 163 13.79 4.33 8.40
CA ILE A 163 12.51 5.02 8.33
C ILE A 163 12.77 6.47 7.94
N THR A 164 12.06 6.96 6.92
CA THR A 164 12.08 8.37 6.52
C THR A 164 10.67 8.92 6.50
N VAL A 165 10.41 9.94 7.32
CA VAL A 165 9.15 10.70 7.29
C VAL A 165 9.49 12.14 6.93
N ARG A 166 9.08 12.57 5.74
CA ARG A 166 9.46 13.88 5.19
C ARG A 166 8.27 14.64 4.66
N THR A 167 8.43 15.94 4.48
CA THR A 167 7.47 16.74 3.72
C THR A 167 7.54 16.34 2.23
N ALA A 168 6.39 16.21 1.59
CA ALA A 168 6.29 16.13 0.14
C ALA A 168 6.68 17.49 -0.45
N ASN A 169 7.49 17.47 -1.52
CA ASN A 169 7.94 18.69 -2.19
C ASN A 169 6.90 19.13 -3.22
#